data_AF-A0A094A8E7-F1
#
_entry.id   AF-A0A094A8E7-F1
#
_cell.length_a   1.000
_cell.length_b   1.000
_cell.length_c   1.000
_cell.angle_alpha   90.00
_cell.angle_beta   90.00
_cell.angle_gamma   90.00
#
_symmetry.space_group_name_H-M   'P 1'
#
loop_
_entity.id
_entity.type
_entity.pdbx_description
1 polymer ?
#
loop_
_entity_poly.entity_id
_entity_poly.type
_entity_poly.pdbx_seq_one_letter_code
_entity_poly.pdbx_strand_id
1 'polypeptide(L)'
;MFLRQAALLATAILPLSFAQVSEDFEGGWDEAAWPIYAPDCNQGGTVALDSTTAHSGTNSMKVTSPGGFCGHIFFGTTNVPTGDVYVKVWLKATTALTASHVSFITMPDSSQGEGKHLRIGGQNEILMYNRETDDATLPDLSPQGTATSKALAADTWECFEYHLGTDGSIETWLNSEAIAGLTTADNPNAGGWGTDNIPTITGVYFGWESYGGDVNTFWYDDIAVGSTRVGCDGGDSSPSSVPTSSAPAGTAPATSEPVSSGQSSSAADSSVPATSAPASSEPASSAPATSGPASSAPVTSGTNSTVPATSGTNSSAPVTSGANSTVPATSGPATSAPDTTMVTSVKPTSASSAPSPSTTAPGGGGTVPLYGQCGGKDWTGGTVCETGTCTANGEYYSQCLP
;
A
#
# COMPACT_ATOMS: atom_id res chain seq x y z
N MET A 1 14.64 -67.53 -3.44
CA MET A 1 13.95 -66.51 -2.63
C MET A 1 15.01 -65.86 -1.75
N PHE A 2 15.62 -64.75 -2.17
CA PHE A 2 16.30 -63.77 -1.31
C PHE A 2 16.47 -62.48 -2.11
N LEU A 3 15.94 -61.38 -1.55
CA LEU A 3 15.66 -60.10 -2.17
C LEU A 3 16.95 -59.30 -2.47
N ARG A 4 16.98 -58.62 -3.61
CA ARG A 4 17.86 -57.47 -3.85
C ARG A 4 17.29 -56.26 -3.10
N GLN A 5 17.98 -55.80 -2.07
CA GLN A 5 17.69 -54.52 -1.41
C GLN A 5 18.14 -53.39 -2.35
N ALA A 6 17.17 -52.69 -2.94
CA ALA A 6 17.38 -51.39 -3.53
C ALA A 6 17.34 -50.35 -2.39
N ALA A 7 18.46 -49.69 -2.13
CA ALA A 7 18.49 -48.52 -1.27
C ALA A 7 17.83 -47.36 -2.03
N LEU A 8 16.62 -46.96 -1.61
CA LEU A 8 16.05 -45.68 -2.00
C LEU A 8 16.81 -44.58 -1.25
N LEU A 9 17.60 -43.82 -1.99
CA LEU A 9 18.14 -42.55 -1.53
C LEU A 9 16.98 -41.54 -1.53
N ALA A 10 16.40 -41.25 -0.37
CA ALA A 10 15.44 -40.18 -0.22
C ALA A 10 16.17 -38.83 -0.32
N THR A 11 16.18 -38.23 -1.49
CA THR A 11 16.54 -36.82 -1.66
C THR A 11 15.47 -35.97 -0.98
N ALA A 12 15.80 -35.38 0.16
CA ALA A 12 14.99 -34.36 0.80
C ALA A 12 14.88 -33.16 -0.16
N ILE A 13 13.70 -32.98 -0.75
CA ILE A 13 13.34 -31.76 -1.46
C ILE A 13 13.07 -30.73 -0.37
N LEU A 14 14.05 -29.86 -0.10
CA LEU A 14 13.81 -28.63 0.65
C LEU A 14 12.78 -27.81 -0.13
N PRO A 15 11.65 -27.39 0.48
CA PRO A 15 10.78 -26.43 -0.16
C PRO A 15 11.52 -25.10 -0.19
N LEU A 16 12.08 -24.73 -1.35
CA LEU A 16 12.31 -23.33 -1.65
C LEU A 16 10.91 -22.70 -1.75
N SER A 17 10.49 -22.03 -0.68
CA SER A 17 9.31 -21.17 -0.73
C SER A 17 9.68 -19.94 -1.54
N PHE A 18 9.41 -20.00 -2.84
CA PHE A 18 9.63 -18.87 -3.75
C PHE A 18 8.54 -17.82 -3.53
N ALA A 19 8.93 -16.56 -3.39
CA ALA A 19 8.01 -15.45 -3.64
C ALA A 19 7.38 -15.65 -5.03
N GLN A 20 6.08 -15.36 -5.15
CA GLN A 20 5.38 -15.42 -6.43
C GLN A 20 5.96 -14.42 -7.42
N VAL A 21 6.40 -13.26 -6.91
CA VAL A 21 7.22 -12.27 -7.64
C VAL A 21 8.28 -11.72 -6.69
N SER A 22 9.49 -11.53 -7.20
CA SER A 22 10.56 -10.78 -6.56
C SER A 22 11.22 -9.90 -7.62
N GLU A 23 11.49 -8.64 -7.29
CA GLU A 23 12.07 -7.67 -8.21
C GLU A 23 13.03 -6.73 -7.46
N ASP A 24 14.30 -6.72 -7.87
CA ASP A 24 15.37 -5.86 -7.36
C ASP A 24 15.65 -4.66 -8.28
N PHE A 25 14.99 -4.59 -9.45
CA PHE A 25 15.12 -3.54 -10.46
C PHE A 25 16.52 -3.36 -11.06
N GLU A 26 17.48 -4.24 -10.76
CA GLU A 26 18.84 -4.18 -11.32
C GLU A 26 18.85 -4.56 -12.81
N GLY A 27 17.86 -5.34 -13.24
CA GLY A 27 17.56 -5.62 -14.66
C GLY A 27 16.89 -4.46 -15.42
N GLY A 28 16.53 -3.39 -14.71
CA GLY A 28 15.71 -2.27 -15.22
C GLY A 28 14.22 -2.47 -14.97
N TRP A 29 13.40 -1.52 -15.46
CA TRP A 29 11.95 -1.57 -15.30
C TRP A 29 11.29 -2.33 -16.46
N ASP A 30 10.74 -3.52 -16.17
CA ASP A 30 9.82 -4.21 -17.06
C ASP A 30 8.39 -3.66 -16.89
N GLU A 31 8.02 -2.72 -17.76
CA GLU A 31 6.68 -2.09 -17.76
C GLU A 31 5.53 -3.07 -18.03
N ALA A 32 5.79 -4.25 -18.59
CA ALA A 32 4.76 -5.26 -18.80
C ALA A 32 4.50 -6.07 -17.52
N ALA A 33 5.56 -6.37 -16.75
CA ALA A 33 5.44 -7.04 -15.45
C ALA A 33 4.97 -6.07 -14.35
N TRP A 34 5.36 -4.80 -14.45
CA TRP A 34 5.12 -3.74 -13.49
C TRP A 34 4.46 -2.51 -14.13
N PRO A 35 3.25 -2.64 -14.70
CA PRO A 35 2.58 -1.53 -15.37
C PRO A 35 2.24 -0.39 -14.41
N ILE A 36 2.17 0.82 -14.97
CA ILE A 36 1.59 1.99 -14.29
C ILE A 36 0.12 1.72 -13.96
N TYR A 37 -0.28 2.18 -12.77
CA TYR A 37 -1.65 2.14 -12.27
C TYR A 37 -2.06 3.53 -11.76
N ALA A 38 -3.08 4.10 -12.40
CA ALA A 38 -3.70 5.37 -12.00
C ALA A 38 -5.17 5.37 -12.45
N PRO A 39 -6.07 4.75 -11.67
CA PRO A 39 -7.49 4.69 -11.98
C PRO A 39 -8.11 6.10 -12.00
N ASP A 40 -9.26 6.27 -12.65
CA ASP A 40 -10.04 7.52 -12.70
C ASP A 40 -9.40 8.72 -13.43
N CYS A 41 -8.23 9.19 -13.01
CA CYS A 41 -7.51 10.31 -13.62
C CYS A 41 -6.00 10.24 -13.33
N ASN A 42 -5.20 10.82 -14.24
CA ASN A 42 -3.74 10.88 -14.10
C ASN A 42 -3.25 12.24 -14.59
N GLN A 43 -2.78 13.08 -13.67
CA GLN A 43 -2.40 14.48 -13.91
C GLN A 43 -1.08 14.81 -13.22
N GLY A 44 0.03 14.49 -13.89
CA GLY A 44 1.37 14.99 -13.54
C GLY A 44 2.18 14.10 -12.59
N GLY A 45 1.61 13.01 -12.08
CA GLY A 45 2.38 11.98 -11.39
C GLY A 45 3.29 11.23 -12.38
N THR A 46 4.48 10.82 -11.92
CA THR A 46 5.46 10.09 -12.72
C THR A 46 5.97 8.84 -12.00
N VAL A 47 6.25 7.79 -12.78
CA VAL A 47 6.98 6.59 -12.36
C VAL A 47 8.20 6.46 -13.27
N ALA A 48 9.37 6.23 -12.70
CA ALA A 48 10.59 6.02 -13.47
C ALA A 48 11.59 5.16 -12.70
N LEU A 49 12.43 4.43 -13.43
CA LEU A 49 13.64 3.83 -12.87
C LEU A 49 14.64 4.95 -12.51
N ASP A 50 15.16 4.95 -11.30
CA ASP A 50 16.14 5.91 -10.80
C ASP A 50 17.42 5.17 -10.44
N SER A 51 18.55 5.58 -11.02
CA SER A 51 19.88 5.00 -10.79
C SER A 51 20.75 5.82 -9.85
N THR A 52 20.15 6.79 -9.14
CA THR A 52 20.87 7.70 -8.22
C THR A 52 20.66 7.36 -6.75
N THR A 53 19.64 6.57 -6.43
CA THR A 53 19.34 6.07 -5.09
C THR A 53 18.70 4.69 -5.23
N ALA A 54 19.14 3.76 -4.42
CA ALA A 54 18.60 2.40 -4.34
C ALA A 54 18.85 1.87 -2.92
N HIS A 55 18.09 0.85 -2.51
CA HIS A 55 18.40 0.10 -1.30
C HIS A 55 19.45 -0.96 -1.63
N SER A 56 19.19 -1.81 -2.62
CA SER A 56 20.17 -2.76 -3.16
C SER A 56 20.74 -2.23 -4.48
N GLY A 57 21.93 -2.69 -4.88
CA GLY A 57 22.48 -2.37 -6.19
C GLY A 57 22.53 -0.87 -6.56
N THR A 58 21.95 -0.51 -7.71
CA THR A 58 22.03 0.83 -8.29
C THR A 58 20.66 1.44 -8.58
N ASN A 59 19.66 0.62 -8.87
CA ASN A 59 18.37 1.06 -9.38
C ASN A 59 17.26 0.93 -8.33
N SER A 60 16.33 1.87 -8.33
CA SER A 60 15.03 1.68 -7.65
C SER A 60 13.92 2.37 -8.43
N MET A 61 12.68 2.03 -8.11
CA MET A 61 11.53 2.67 -8.73
C MET A 61 11.18 3.96 -8.01
N LYS A 62 11.30 5.09 -8.70
CA LYS A 62 10.91 6.41 -8.22
C LYS A 62 9.48 6.74 -8.63
N VAL A 63 8.70 7.20 -7.67
CA VAL A 63 7.36 7.73 -7.85
C VAL A 63 7.31 9.17 -7.36
N THR A 64 6.93 10.11 -8.23
CA THR A 64 6.76 11.53 -7.87
C THR A 64 5.33 11.94 -8.15
N SER A 65 4.67 12.58 -7.20
CA SER A 65 3.30 13.08 -7.37
C SER A 65 3.20 14.56 -7.04
N PRO A 66 2.48 15.37 -7.86
CA PRO A 66 2.20 16.77 -7.56
C PRO A 66 1.10 16.94 -6.48
N GLY A 67 0.65 15.85 -5.85
CA GLY A 67 -0.38 15.86 -4.83
C GLY A 67 -1.80 15.95 -5.40
N GLY A 68 -2.78 15.86 -4.50
CA GLY A 68 -4.20 15.78 -4.84
C GLY A 68 -4.58 14.44 -5.47
N PHE A 69 -5.90 14.20 -5.57
CA PHE A 69 -6.41 12.91 -6.03
C PHE A 69 -5.94 12.57 -7.44
N CYS A 70 -6.16 13.43 -8.44
CA CYS A 70 -5.74 13.14 -9.83
C CYS A 70 -4.21 13.21 -10.05
N GLY A 71 -3.46 13.69 -9.06
CA GLY A 71 -1.99 13.62 -9.09
C GLY A 71 -1.47 12.22 -8.72
N HIS A 72 -2.36 11.28 -8.39
CA HIS A 72 -1.92 9.95 -8.00
C HIS A 72 -1.27 9.20 -9.16
N ILE A 73 -0.31 8.36 -8.80
CA ILE A 73 0.35 7.46 -9.73
C ILE A 73 0.94 6.30 -8.94
N PHE A 74 0.83 5.10 -9.49
CA PHE A 74 1.39 3.89 -8.93
C PHE A 74 2.00 3.02 -10.03
N PHE A 75 2.75 2.01 -9.65
CA PHE A 75 3.11 0.88 -10.47
C PHE A 75 2.96 -0.39 -9.64
N GLY A 76 2.74 -1.54 -10.26
CA GLY A 76 2.46 -2.73 -9.47
C GLY A 76 2.24 -3.97 -10.29
N THR A 77 1.76 -5.03 -9.63
CA THR A 77 1.56 -6.32 -10.26
C THR A 77 0.25 -6.96 -9.79
N THR A 78 -0.35 -7.76 -10.67
CA THR A 78 -1.49 -8.63 -10.34
C THR A 78 -1.04 -10.05 -9.99
N ASN A 79 0.27 -10.32 -9.98
CA ASN A 79 0.84 -11.60 -9.58
C ASN A 79 0.85 -11.73 -8.04
N VAL A 80 -0.33 -11.83 -7.45
CA VAL A 80 -0.54 -12.08 -6.02
C VAL A 80 -0.99 -13.53 -5.79
N PRO A 81 -0.54 -14.22 -4.73
CA PRO A 81 -1.00 -15.56 -4.43
C PRO A 81 -2.45 -15.57 -3.94
N THR A 82 -3.11 -16.71 -4.13
CA THR A 82 -4.35 -17.02 -3.41
C THR A 82 -3.98 -17.56 -2.03
N GLY A 83 -4.74 -17.20 -0.99
CA GLY A 83 -4.48 -17.63 0.37
C GLY A 83 -3.79 -16.52 1.17
N ASP A 84 -2.86 -16.90 2.04
CA ASP A 84 -2.03 -15.95 2.77
C ASP A 84 -1.14 -15.16 1.80
N VAL A 85 -1.10 -13.84 1.99
CA VAL A 85 -0.30 -12.94 1.16
C VAL A 85 0.67 -12.17 2.03
N TYR A 86 1.96 -12.36 1.76
CA TYR A 86 3.05 -11.55 2.31
C TYR A 86 3.58 -10.62 1.23
N VAL A 87 3.76 -9.36 1.59
CA VAL A 87 4.38 -8.34 0.75
C VAL A 87 5.48 -7.67 1.53
N LYS A 88 6.68 -7.63 0.97
CA LYS A 88 7.83 -6.90 1.50
C LYS A 88 8.33 -5.92 0.45
N VAL A 89 8.67 -4.72 0.88
CA VAL A 89 9.25 -3.66 0.04
C VAL A 89 10.23 -2.86 0.87
N TRP A 90 11.39 -2.51 0.30
CA TRP A 90 12.19 -1.42 0.84
C TRP A 90 11.65 -0.13 0.24
N LEU A 91 11.34 0.84 1.09
CA LEU A 91 10.80 2.11 0.64
C LEU A 91 11.50 3.29 1.31
N LYS A 92 11.52 4.42 0.62
CA LYS A 92 12.10 5.67 1.10
C LYS A 92 11.25 6.83 0.63
N ALA A 93 10.93 7.77 1.52
CA ALA A 93 10.17 8.97 1.20
C ALA A 93 11.02 10.23 1.33
N THR A 94 10.82 11.25 0.47
CA THR A 94 11.47 12.57 0.66
C THR A 94 10.93 13.32 1.87
N THR A 95 9.65 13.16 2.17
CA THR A 95 8.97 13.88 3.24
C THR A 95 8.34 12.87 4.19
N ALA A 96 8.48 13.12 5.50
CA ALA A 96 7.79 12.33 6.52
C ALA A 96 6.26 12.42 6.34
N LEU A 97 5.53 11.42 6.84
CA LEU A 97 4.07 11.45 6.83
C LEU A 97 3.56 12.64 7.64
N THR A 98 2.52 13.30 7.12
CA THR A 98 1.89 14.46 7.76
C THR A 98 0.58 14.03 8.44
N ALA A 99 -0.19 15.02 8.92
CA ALA A 99 -1.55 14.77 9.41
C ALA A 99 -2.55 14.42 8.29
N SER A 100 -2.24 14.69 7.02
CA SER A 100 -3.12 14.42 5.88
C SER A 100 -3.33 12.92 5.65
N HIS A 101 -4.50 12.55 5.13
CA HIS A 101 -4.75 11.20 4.60
C HIS A 101 -4.06 11.05 3.23
N VAL A 102 -3.07 10.17 3.19
CA VAL A 102 -2.32 9.79 1.98
C VAL A 102 -2.30 8.26 1.84
N SER A 103 -2.05 7.75 0.65
CA SER A 103 -1.85 6.32 0.38
C SER A 103 -0.60 6.13 -0.49
N PHE A 104 0.23 5.16 -0.14
CA PHE A 104 1.46 4.84 -0.89
C PHE A 104 1.52 3.37 -1.32
N ILE A 105 0.63 2.52 -0.79
CA ILE A 105 0.28 1.23 -1.39
C ILE A 105 -1.24 1.16 -1.56
N THR A 106 -1.69 0.73 -2.72
CA THR A 106 -3.10 0.47 -3.01
C THR A 106 -3.29 -0.94 -3.57
N MET A 107 -4.34 -1.61 -3.14
CA MET A 107 -4.62 -3.00 -3.48
C MET A 107 -6.09 -3.13 -3.88
N PRO A 108 -6.41 -3.35 -5.17
CA PRO A 108 -7.76 -3.66 -5.58
C PRO A 108 -8.26 -4.92 -4.84
N ASP A 109 -9.35 -4.79 -4.12
CA ASP A 109 -9.84 -5.78 -3.16
C ASP A 109 -11.28 -6.18 -3.48
N SER A 110 -11.44 -7.42 -3.95
CA SER A 110 -12.75 -7.94 -4.35
C SER A 110 -13.73 -8.10 -3.19
N SER A 111 -13.25 -8.14 -1.94
CA SER A 111 -14.10 -8.17 -0.74
C SER A 111 -14.83 -6.83 -0.52
N GLN A 112 -14.30 -5.74 -1.09
CA GLN A 112 -14.84 -4.39 -1.01
C GLN A 112 -15.69 -4.01 -2.23
N GLY A 113 -15.78 -4.89 -3.23
CA GLY A 113 -16.48 -4.63 -4.48
C GLY A 113 -15.58 -4.12 -5.60
N GLU A 114 -16.12 -4.05 -6.81
CA GLU A 114 -15.35 -3.70 -8.01
C GLU A 114 -14.81 -2.26 -7.94
N GLY A 115 -13.51 -2.11 -8.22
CA GLY A 115 -12.82 -0.82 -8.23
C GLY A 115 -12.55 -0.23 -6.85
N LYS A 116 -12.68 -1.02 -5.76
CA LYS A 116 -12.41 -0.59 -4.39
C LYS A 116 -11.09 -1.14 -3.87
N HIS A 117 -10.47 -0.36 -2.99
CA HIS A 117 -9.11 -0.61 -2.55
C HIS A 117 -8.98 -0.81 -1.05
N LEU A 118 -8.19 -1.81 -0.67
CA LEU A 118 -7.46 -1.79 0.59
C LEU A 118 -6.22 -0.92 0.40
N ARG A 119 -6.00 0.02 1.32
CA ARG A 119 -4.96 1.04 1.20
C ARG A 119 -4.02 0.97 2.39
N ILE A 120 -2.74 1.23 2.14
CA ILE A 120 -1.74 1.49 3.18
C ILE A 120 -1.17 2.86 2.91
N GLY A 121 -1.10 3.65 3.97
CA GLY A 121 -0.85 5.07 3.84
C GLY A 121 -0.43 5.71 5.14
N GLY A 122 -0.67 7.02 5.19
CA GLY A 122 -0.40 7.83 6.36
C GLY A 122 -1.58 8.71 6.72
N GLN A 123 -1.75 8.94 8.02
CA GLN A 123 -2.63 9.95 8.58
C GLN A 123 -2.20 10.20 10.03
N ASN A 124 -2.35 11.42 10.55
CA ASN A 124 -1.86 11.78 11.89
C ASN A 124 -0.38 11.41 12.12
N GLU A 125 0.47 11.57 11.09
CA GLU A 125 1.92 11.31 11.13
C GLU A 125 2.31 9.85 11.39
N ILE A 126 1.37 8.91 11.28
CA ILE A 126 1.59 7.47 11.43
C ILE A 126 1.20 6.68 10.19
N LEU A 127 1.74 5.47 10.07
CA LEU A 127 1.30 4.43 9.15
C LEU A 127 -0.10 3.93 9.54
N MET A 128 -0.96 3.70 8.55
CA MET A 128 -2.28 3.11 8.76
C MET A 128 -2.74 2.31 7.55
N TYR A 129 -3.65 1.36 7.78
CA TYR A 129 -4.52 0.84 6.73
C TYR A 129 -5.80 1.66 6.65
N ASN A 130 -6.37 1.70 5.46
CA ASN A 130 -7.69 2.27 5.23
C ASN A 130 -8.47 1.43 4.20
N ARG A 131 -9.77 1.24 4.44
CA ARG A 131 -10.70 0.66 3.47
C ARG A 131 -11.46 1.75 2.75
N GLU A 132 -11.50 1.70 1.43
CA GLU A 132 -12.17 2.73 0.63
C GLU A 132 -13.70 2.72 0.81
N THR A 133 -14.29 1.57 1.09
CA THR A 133 -15.76 1.43 1.13
C THR A 133 -16.44 2.11 2.30
N ASP A 134 -15.82 2.06 3.48
CA ASP A 134 -16.39 2.49 4.75
C ASP A 134 -15.49 3.47 5.51
N ASP A 135 -14.34 3.82 4.93
CA ASP A 135 -13.31 4.71 5.50
C ASP A 135 -12.80 4.25 6.87
N ALA A 136 -12.96 2.95 7.17
CA ALA A 136 -12.40 2.36 8.38
C ALA A 136 -10.87 2.41 8.33
N THR A 137 -10.26 2.64 9.49
CA THR A 137 -8.81 2.71 9.66
C THR A 137 -8.31 1.66 10.64
N LEU A 138 -7.11 1.15 10.40
CA LEU A 138 -6.38 0.32 11.35
C LEU A 138 -5.02 1.00 11.59
N PRO A 139 -4.70 1.39 12.83
CA PRO A 139 -5.59 1.43 13.99
C PRO A 139 -6.68 2.49 13.84
N ASP A 140 -7.69 2.44 14.71
CA ASP A 140 -8.60 3.56 14.98
C ASP A 140 -7.76 4.80 15.34
N LEU A 141 -7.96 5.92 14.64
CA LEU A 141 -7.16 7.15 14.78
C LEU A 141 -7.48 7.97 16.05
N SER A 142 -7.67 7.28 17.18
CA SER A 142 -7.70 7.85 18.54
C SER A 142 -6.28 8.10 19.05
N PRO A 143 -6.07 8.90 20.11
CA PRO A 143 -4.75 9.07 20.72
C PRO A 143 -4.08 7.74 21.12
N GLN A 144 -4.85 6.76 21.59
CA GLN A 144 -4.38 5.43 21.94
C GLN A 144 -3.96 4.63 20.70
N GLY A 145 -4.78 4.65 19.65
CA GLY A 145 -4.48 3.96 18.41
C GLY A 145 -3.26 4.55 17.71
N THR A 146 -3.18 5.88 17.57
CA THR A 146 -2.02 6.56 17.00
C THR A 146 -0.72 6.20 17.72
N ALA A 147 -0.75 6.11 19.06
CA ALA A 147 0.42 5.73 19.85
C ALA A 147 0.89 4.27 19.66
N THR A 148 0.06 3.41 19.04
CA THR A 148 0.41 2.00 18.76
C THR A 148 0.94 1.76 17.35
N SER A 149 0.92 2.77 16.48
CA SER A 149 1.52 2.71 15.14
C SER A 149 2.90 3.38 15.12
N LYS A 150 3.50 3.48 13.94
CA LYS A 150 4.84 4.06 13.71
C LYS A 150 4.76 5.17 12.67
N ALA A 151 5.63 6.16 12.79
CA ALA A 151 5.90 7.11 11.70
C ALA A 151 6.77 6.45 10.63
N LEU A 152 6.74 6.99 9.42
CA LEU A 152 7.70 6.68 8.37
C LEU A 152 8.75 7.79 8.30
N ALA A 153 10.02 7.43 8.39
CA ALA A 153 11.12 8.39 8.39
C ALA A 153 11.35 8.98 6.99
N ALA A 154 11.66 10.27 6.93
CA ALA A 154 12.13 10.89 5.70
C ALA A 154 13.57 10.46 5.39
N ASP A 155 13.89 10.39 4.09
CA ASP A 155 15.21 10.16 3.52
C ASP A 155 15.94 8.91 4.00
N THR A 156 15.21 7.94 4.54
CA THR A 156 15.74 6.66 5.04
C THR A 156 15.07 5.51 4.33
N TRP A 157 15.85 4.50 3.93
CA TRP A 157 15.31 3.24 3.45
C TRP A 157 14.78 2.44 4.63
N GLU A 158 13.50 2.12 4.60
CA GLU A 158 12.83 1.30 5.61
C GLU A 158 12.25 0.05 4.95
N CYS A 159 12.44 -1.09 5.61
CA CYS A 159 11.87 -2.35 5.17
C CYS A 159 10.45 -2.44 5.72
N PHE A 160 9.47 -2.33 4.84
CA PHE A 160 8.06 -2.47 5.18
C PHE A 160 7.56 -3.84 4.71
N GLU A 161 7.01 -4.62 5.63
CA GLU A 161 6.44 -5.94 5.35
C GLU A 161 5.05 -6.06 5.96
N TYR A 162 4.12 -6.69 5.26
CA TYR A 162 2.82 -7.04 5.81
C TYR A 162 2.33 -8.41 5.36
N HIS A 163 1.40 -8.95 6.15
CA HIS A 163 0.70 -10.20 5.92
C HIS A 163 -0.80 -9.94 5.91
N LEU A 164 -1.49 -10.48 4.90
CA LEU A 164 -2.94 -10.59 4.84
C LEU A 164 -3.30 -12.08 4.91
N GLY A 165 -3.90 -12.49 6.02
CA GLY A 165 -4.28 -13.86 6.30
C GLY A 165 -5.66 -14.23 5.78
N THR A 166 -5.86 -15.51 5.52
CA THR A 166 -7.13 -16.04 4.99
C THR A 166 -8.31 -15.96 5.96
N ASP A 167 -8.06 -15.67 7.23
CA ASP A 167 -9.04 -15.50 8.30
C ASP A 167 -9.34 -14.02 8.61
N GLY A 168 -8.80 -13.10 7.80
CA GLY A 168 -8.93 -11.65 8.01
C GLY A 168 -7.85 -11.07 8.93
N SER A 169 -6.92 -11.90 9.41
CA SER A 169 -5.76 -11.39 10.14
C SER A 169 -4.89 -10.50 9.26
N ILE A 170 -4.45 -9.39 9.84
CA ILE A 170 -3.41 -8.53 9.30
C ILE A 170 -2.28 -8.46 10.32
N GLU A 171 -1.05 -8.58 9.84
CA GLU A 171 0.16 -8.35 10.60
C GLU A 171 1.08 -7.41 9.80
N THR A 172 1.82 -6.54 10.47
CA THR A 172 2.66 -5.55 9.81
C THR A 172 3.96 -5.35 10.57
N TRP A 173 5.06 -5.22 9.82
CA TRP A 173 6.39 -4.99 10.35
C TRP A 173 7.05 -3.81 9.64
N LEU A 174 7.80 -3.03 10.40
CA LEU A 174 8.72 -2.01 9.89
C LEU A 174 10.11 -2.30 10.45
N ASN A 175 11.08 -2.50 9.57
CA ASN A 175 12.45 -2.88 9.94
C ASN A 175 12.48 -4.11 10.86
N SER A 176 11.71 -5.14 10.51
CA SER A 176 11.49 -6.37 11.30
C SER A 176 10.75 -6.20 12.64
N GLU A 177 10.44 -4.97 13.08
CA GLU A 177 9.67 -4.72 14.30
C GLU A 177 8.16 -4.76 14.00
N ALA A 178 7.40 -5.57 14.73
CA ALA A 178 5.95 -5.64 14.57
C ALA A 178 5.28 -4.32 15.00
N ILE A 179 4.32 -3.85 14.22
CA ILE A 179 3.53 -2.66 14.53
C ILE A 179 2.22 -3.10 15.16
N ALA A 180 2.10 -2.95 16.49
CA ALA A 180 0.95 -3.42 17.26
C ALA A 180 -0.38 -2.81 16.76
N GLY A 181 -0.40 -1.52 16.42
CA GLY A 181 -1.60 -0.84 15.93
C GLY A 181 -2.07 -1.32 14.55
N LEU A 182 -1.17 -1.91 13.76
CA LEU A 182 -1.43 -2.44 12.42
C LEU A 182 -1.52 -3.97 12.38
N THR A 183 -1.44 -4.61 13.55
CA THR A 183 -1.67 -6.05 13.71
C THR A 183 -3.06 -6.23 14.28
N THR A 184 -3.89 -7.08 13.69
CA THR A 184 -5.29 -7.30 14.13
C THR A 184 -5.40 -8.15 15.40
N ALA A 185 -4.49 -9.11 15.58
CA ALA A 185 -4.47 -9.98 16.75
C ALA A 185 -4.25 -9.16 18.03
N ASP A 186 -5.10 -9.39 19.04
CA ASP A 186 -5.05 -8.74 20.35
C ASP A 186 -4.99 -7.19 20.33
N ASN A 187 -5.57 -6.56 19.29
CA ASN A 187 -5.51 -5.12 19.11
C ASN A 187 -6.78 -4.39 19.62
N PRO A 188 -6.71 -3.67 20.76
CA PRO A 188 -7.85 -2.94 21.29
C PRO A 188 -8.24 -1.70 20.47
N ASN A 189 -7.41 -1.30 19.50
CA ASN A 189 -7.62 -0.15 18.62
C ASN A 189 -8.04 -0.59 17.20
N ALA A 190 -8.61 -1.79 17.04
CA ALA A 190 -9.12 -2.30 15.76
C ALA A 190 -10.66 -2.32 15.73
N GLY A 191 -11.32 -1.53 16.59
CA GLY A 191 -12.77 -1.57 16.77
C GLY A 191 -13.53 -1.12 15.53
N GLY A 192 -13.10 -0.03 14.89
CA GLY A 192 -13.64 0.44 13.61
C GLY A 192 -13.27 -0.47 12.44
N TRP A 193 -12.12 -1.14 12.49
CA TRP A 193 -11.71 -2.09 11.47
C TRP A 193 -12.62 -3.33 11.42
N GLY A 194 -12.99 -3.86 12.58
CA GLY A 194 -13.83 -5.05 12.69
C GLY A 194 -13.14 -6.33 12.23
N THR A 195 -13.90 -7.43 12.13
CA THR A 195 -13.40 -8.77 11.76
C THR A 195 -14.17 -9.42 10.60
N ASP A 196 -15.25 -8.80 10.13
CA ASP A 196 -16.12 -9.38 9.09
C ASP A 196 -15.53 -9.22 7.68
N ASN A 197 -14.64 -8.24 7.48
CA ASN A 197 -14.01 -7.97 6.19
C ASN A 197 -12.68 -8.74 6.09
N ILE A 198 -12.63 -9.74 5.21
CA ILE A 198 -11.44 -10.54 4.94
C ILE A 198 -10.85 -10.08 3.60
N PRO A 199 -9.69 -9.40 3.59
CA PRO A 199 -9.08 -8.91 2.35
C PRO A 199 -8.91 -10.00 1.31
N THR A 200 -9.37 -9.73 0.09
CA THR A 200 -9.23 -10.63 -1.06
C THR A 200 -8.66 -9.82 -2.22
N ILE A 201 -7.39 -9.44 -2.08
CA ILE A 201 -6.69 -8.57 -3.01
C ILE A 201 -6.42 -9.27 -4.35
N THR A 202 -6.41 -8.49 -5.42
CA THR A 202 -6.18 -8.98 -6.79
C THR A 202 -4.95 -8.35 -7.45
N GLY A 203 -4.28 -7.44 -6.74
CA GLY A 203 -3.02 -6.82 -7.12
C GLY A 203 -2.47 -5.96 -6.00
N VAL A 204 -1.20 -5.58 -6.13
CA VAL A 204 -0.51 -4.67 -5.21
C VAL A 204 0.19 -3.60 -6.04
N TYR A 205 -0.06 -2.34 -5.71
CA TYR A 205 0.48 -1.19 -6.42
C TYR A 205 1.13 -0.21 -5.45
N PHE A 206 2.34 0.24 -5.79
CA PHE A 206 3.23 1.08 -5.01
C PHE A 206 3.32 2.45 -5.66
N GLY A 207 3.18 3.53 -4.88
CA GLY A 207 3.11 4.87 -5.45
C GLY A 207 2.75 5.96 -4.47
N TRP A 208 1.93 6.90 -4.89
CA TRP A 208 1.45 7.99 -4.04
C TRP A 208 0.09 8.49 -4.49
N GLU A 209 -0.79 8.70 -3.52
CA GLU A 209 -2.07 9.37 -3.65
C GLU A 209 -2.29 10.24 -2.41
N SER A 210 -2.84 11.43 -2.60
CA SER A 210 -3.09 12.37 -1.51
C SER A 210 -4.46 13.01 -1.60
N TYR A 211 -5.18 12.99 -0.48
CA TYR A 211 -6.48 13.64 -0.34
C TYR A 211 -6.36 15.06 0.23
N GLY A 212 -5.24 15.35 0.90
CA GLY A 212 -4.93 16.67 1.48
C GLY A 212 -4.14 17.62 0.55
N GLY A 213 -3.73 17.15 -0.62
CA GLY A 213 -2.89 17.92 -1.55
C GLY A 213 -1.39 17.75 -1.36
N ASP A 214 -0.97 16.96 -0.36
CA ASP A 214 0.43 16.63 -0.08
C ASP A 214 1.17 16.08 -1.30
N VAL A 215 2.33 16.69 -1.55
CA VAL A 215 3.33 16.29 -2.55
C VAL A 215 4.37 15.42 -1.85
N ASN A 216 4.75 14.30 -2.47
CA ASN A 216 5.88 13.51 -2.00
C ASN A 216 6.55 12.77 -3.16
N THR A 217 7.79 12.34 -2.92
CA THR A 217 8.51 11.42 -3.79
C THR A 217 8.86 10.18 -2.97
N PHE A 218 8.48 9.02 -3.50
CA PHE A 218 8.81 7.73 -2.92
C PHE A 218 9.77 6.97 -3.85
N TRP A 219 10.66 6.20 -3.25
CA TRP A 219 11.40 5.14 -3.91
C TRP A 219 10.99 3.81 -3.34
N TYR A 220 10.93 2.81 -4.21
CA TYR A 220 10.56 1.44 -3.90
C TYR A 220 11.59 0.49 -4.50
N ASP A 221 12.01 -0.50 -3.71
CA ASP A 221 13.07 -1.41 -4.07
C ASP A 221 12.92 -2.79 -3.43
N ASP A 222 13.58 -3.79 -4.01
CA ASP A 222 13.57 -5.20 -3.64
C ASP A 222 12.18 -5.74 -3.31
N ILE A 223 11.18 -5.52 -4.17
CA ILE A 223 9.81 -5.91 -3.88
C ILE A 223 9.71 -7.44 -3.89
N ALA A 224 9.04 -8.02 -2.90
CA ALA A 224 8.71 -9.44 -2.87
C ALA A 224 7.23 -9.62 -2.49
N VAL A 225 6.51 -10.43 -3.26
CA VAL A 225 5.11 -10.81 -3.02
C VAL A 225 5.03 -12.33 -3.04
N GLY A 226 4.54 -12.96 -1.98
CA GLY A 226 4.51 -14.41 -1.85
C GLY A 226 3.54 -14.90 -0.77
N SER A 227 3.52 -16.20 -0.52
CA SER A 227 2.62 -16.83 0.47
C SER A 227 3.30 -17.14 1.80
N THR A 228 4.55 -16.73 1.96
CA THR A 228 5.33 -16.91 3.18
C THR A 228 6.11 -15.65 3.50
N ARG A 229 6.35 -15.42 4.79
CA ARG A 229 7.13 -14.28 5.27
C ARG A 229 8.52 -14.21 4.63
N VAL A 230 8.93 -13.00 4.26
CA VAL A 230 10.21 -12.70 3.59
C VAL A 230 11.22 -12.17 4.60
N GLY A 231 10.83 -11.18 5.42
CA GLY A 231 11.69 -10.50 6.40
C GLY A 231 12.64 -9.47 5.79
N CYS A 232 13.41 -8.79 6.66
CA CYS A 232 14.31 -7.69 6.28
C CYS A 232 15.80 -8.03 6.36
N ASP A 233 16.18 -9.15 6.97
CA ASP A 233 17.57 -9.51 7.30
C ASP A 233 18.34 -10.22 6.15
N GLY A 234 18.03 -9.87 4.89
CA GLY A 234 18.77 -10.34 3.72
C GLY A 234 18.13 -11.52 2.99
N GLY A 235 17.25 -11.20 2.05
CA GLY A 235 16.96 -12.06 0.91
C GLY A 235 17.86 -11.70 -0.27
N ASP A 236 19.18 -11.89 -0.15
CA ASP A 236 20.17 -11.79 -1.25
C ASP A 236 19.93 -12.83 -2.38
N SER A 237 18.75 -13.43 -2.45
CA SER A 237 18.37 -14.35 -3.51
C SER A 237 17.65 -13.61 -4.63
N SER A 238 18.38 -12.78 -5.36
CA SER A 238 18.09 -12.52 -6.78
C SER A 238 18.61 -13.72 -7.57
N PRO A 239 17.75 -14.58 -8.18
CA PRO A 239 18.23 -15.67 -9.01
C PRO A 239 18.50 -15.16 -10.42
N SER A 240 19.50 -14.28 -10.57
CA SER A 240 20.03 -13.92 -11.88
C SER A 240 21.44 -14.48 -12.04
N SER A 241 21.54 -15.81 -12.14
CA SER A 241 22.49 -16.53 -13.02
C SER A 241 22.40 -18.05 -12.85
N VAL A 242 22.22 -18.72 -13.99
CA VAL A 242 22.38 -20.16 -14.28
C VAL A 242 23.29 -20.96 -13.32
N PRO A 243 22.90 -22.15 -12.83
CA PRO A 243 23.80 -22.98 -12.04
C PRO A 243 24.77 -23.70 -12.96
N THR A 244 26.03 -23.25 -12.97
CA THR A 244 27.12 -24.11 -13.44
C THR A 244 27.51 -25.04 -12.30
N SER A 245 27.19 -26.32 -12.50
CA SER A 245 27.61 -27.46 -11.70
C SER A 245 29.09 -27.40 -11.31
N SER A 246 29.38 -27.55 -10.02
CA SER A 246 30.69 -27.98 -9.52
C SER A 246 30.50 -28.76 -8.21
N ALA A 247 30.72 -30.06 -8.30
CA ALA A 247 30.67 -31.04 -7.22
C ALA A 247 31.87 -30.89 -6.25
N PRO A 248 31.91 -31.63 -5.11
CA PRO A 248 32.40 -31.13 -3.83
C PRO A 248 33.84 -31.54 -3.47
N ALA A 249 34.39 -30.84 -2.49
CA ALA A 249 35.47 -31.30 -1.61
C ALA A 249 35.06 -30.92 -0.18
N GLY A 250 35.28 -31.67 0.89
CA GLY A 250 36.01 -32.88 1.17
C GLY A 250 36.05 -32.97 2.71
N THR A 251 35.72 -34.14 3.24
CA THR A 251 35.69 -34.57 4.64
C THR A 251 36.81 -34.06 5.56
N ALA A 252 36.48 -33.71 6.82
CA ALA A 252 37.03 -34.35 8.03
C ALA A 252 36.37 -33.84 9.35
N PRO A 253 36.41 -34.61 10.46
CA PRO A 253 35.40 -34.61 11.53
C PRO A 253 35.93 -34.16 12.91
N ALA A 254 35.05 -33.88 13.88
CA ALA A 254 35.33 -34.08 15.31
C ALA A 254 34.07 -33.94 16.22
N THR A 255 33.65 -35.08 16.75
CA THR A 255 33.29 -35.38 18.17
C THR A 255 32.24 -34.58 18.95
N SER A 256 31.18 -35.33 19.27
CA SER A 256 30.30 -35.34 20.46
C SER A 256 31.09 -35.48 21.79
N GLU A 257 30.68 -35.15 23.02
CA GLU A 257 29.44 -35.09 23.84
C GLU A 257 29.76 -34.25 25.14
N PRO A 258 29.01 -34.28 26.29
CA PRO A 258 27.58 -34.45 26.57
C PRO A 258 26.96 -33.34 27.48
N VAL A 259 25.64 -33.47 27.64
CA VAL A 259 24.74 -32.97 28.69
C VAL A 259 25.29 -32.92 30.13
N SER A 260 24.80 -31.93 30.90
CA SER A 260 24.60 -32.08 32.35
C SER A 260 23.29 -31.41 32.76
N SER A 261 22.37 -32.22 33.27
CA SER A 261 21.14 -31.82 33.95
C SER A 261 21.39 -31.72 35.45
N GLY A 262 20.76 -30.75 36.11
CA GLY A 262 20.74 -30.62 37.57
C GLY A 262 19.44 -29.97 38.00
N GLN A 263 18.53 -30.79 38.53
CA GLN A 263 17.20 -30.43 39.03
C GLN A 263 17.24 -30.00 40.50
N SER A 264 16.41 -28.98 40.79
CA SER A 264 15.42 -28.90 41.88
C SER A 264 15.80 -28.68 43.36
N SER A 265 14.84 -28.01 44.02
CA SER A 265 14.50 -27.91 45.45
C SER A 265 15.00 -26.66 46.19
N SER A 266 14.26 -25.97 47.07
CA SER A 266 12.82 -25.90 47.42
C SER A 266 12.62 -24.82 48.51
N ALA A 267 11.49 -24.09 48.42
CA ALA A 267 10.61 -23.52 49.47
C ALA A 267 11.13 -22.76 50.74
N ALA A 268 10.51 -21.60 51.00
CA ALA A 268 9.91 -21.12 52.27
C ALA A 268 9.24 -19.75 51.95
N ASP A 269 7.92 -19.56 51.94
CA ASP A 269 6.89 -19.51 53.00
C ASP A 269 6.89 -18.24 53.89
N SER A 270 5.65 -17.78 54.19
CA SER A 270 5.20 -16.78 55.17
C SER A 270 5.39 -15.29 54.78
N SER A 271 4.45 -14.34 54.96
CA SER A 271 3.15 -14.31 55.64
C SER A 271 2.44 -12.97 55.35
N VAL A 272 1.12 -12.99 55.17
CA VAL A 272 0.20 -11.83 55.20
C VAL A 272 0.04 -11.26 56.63
N PRO A 273 -0.37 -9.99 56.76
CA PRO A 273 -1.62 -9.75 57.48
C PRO A 273 -2.56 -8.74 56.81
N ALA A 274 -3.84 -8.89 57.13
CA ALA A 274 -4.98 -8.11 56.66
C ALA A 274 -5.40 -6.98 57.64
N THR A 275 -6.40 -6.19 57.21
CA THR A 275 -7.26 -5.20 57.91
C THR A 275 -6.69 -3.78 58.05
N SER A 276 -7.42 -2.67 57.79
CA SER A 276 -8.84 -2.37 58.03
C SER A 276 -9.39 -1.25 57.11
N ALA A 277 -10.69 -1.30 56.81
CA ALA A 277 -11.47 -0.24 56.15
C ALA A 277 -11.83 0.93 57.09
N PRO A 278 -12.39 2.02 56.54
CA PRO A 278 -13.53 2.68 57.17
C PRO A 278 -14.76 2.73 56.25
N ALA A 279 -15.92 2.85 56.90
CA ALA A 279 -17.26 2.71 56.36
C ALA A 279 -17.99 4.06 56.17
N SER A 280 -19.04 4.00 55.34
CA SER A 280 -20.25 4.86 55.29
C SER A 280 -20.05 6.30 54.79
N SER A 281 -20.91 6.87 53.93
CA SER A 281 -22.37 6.82 53.95
C SER A 281 -23.00 7.26 52.62
N GLU A 282 -24.03 6.54 52.16
CA GLU A 282 -25.05 7.03 51.21
C GLU A 282 -25.99 8.06 51.87
N PRO A 283 -26.81 8.75 51.06
CA PRO A 283 -28.24 8.63 51.31
C PRO A 283 -29.04 8.26 50.07
N ALA A 284 -30.09 7.47 50.32
CA ALA A 284 -31.11 7.06 49.37
C ALA A 284 -32.29 8.04 49.30
N SER A 285 -32.95 8.00 48.13
CA SER A 285 -34.40 8.15 47.89
C SER A 285 -35.03 9.56 47.88
N SER A 286 -35.68 9.90 46.75
CA SER A 286 -37.16 9.88 46.64
C SER A 286 -37.65 10.42 45.28
N ALA A 287 -38.49 9.66 44.59
CA ALA A 287 -39.37 10.16 43.53
C ALA A 287 -40.53 10.98 44.15
N PRO A 288 -41.21 11.80 43.33
CA PRO A 288 -42.67 11.70 43.32
C PRO A 288 -43.25 11.60 41.91
N ALA A 289 -44.35 10.88 41.82
CA ALA A 289 -45.24 10.80 40.68
C ALA A 289 -46.44 11.76 40.85
N THR A 290 -47.08 12.04 39.70
CA THR A 290 -48.51 12.29 39.44
C THR A 290 -49.00 13.68 39.01
N SER A 291 -49.71 13.62 37.86
CA SER A 291 -50.99 14.24 37.47
C SER A 291 -51.09 15.71 37.01
N GLY A 292 -51.25 15.87 35.68
CA GLY A 292 -52.46 16.39 34.95
C GLY A 292 -53.00 17.80 35.24
N PRO A 293 -53.62 18.49 34.25
CA PRO A 293 -54.76 17.93 33.52
C PRO A 293 -54.79 18.12 31.98
N ALA A 294 -55.59 17.25 31.34
CA ALA A 294 -56.20 17.40 29.99
C ALA A 294 -57.35 18.44 30.05
N SER A 295 -57.97 18.99 29.01
CA SER A 295 -58.54 18.41 27.78
C SER A 295 -59.22 19.56 27.00
N SER A 296 -59.28 19.56 25.66
CA SER A 296 -60.49 19.33 24.82
C SER A 296 -60.42 20.33 23.64
N ALA A 297 -60.82 20.13 22.38
CA ALA A 297 -61.41 19.10 21.52
C ALA A 297 -61.52 19.76 20.09
N PRO A 298 -62.12 19.17 19.02
CA PRO A 298 -62.68 17.83 18.86
C PRO A 298 -62.20 17.06 17.60
N VAL A 299 -62.72 15.83 17.57
CA VAL A 299 -62.60 14.74 16.60
C VAL A 299 -63.76 14.78 15.61
N THR A 300 -63.54 14.30 14.37
CA THR A 300 -64.40 13.37 13.56
C THR A 300 -63.75 13.27 12.18
N SER A 301 -63.64 12.18 11.42
CA SER A 301 -64.01 10.74 11.43
C SER A 301 -63.59 10.26 10.02
N GLY A 302 -63.19 9.03 9.68
CA GLY A 302 -63.07 7.76 10.35
C GLY A 302 -62.80 6.66 9.30
N THR A 303 -62.19 5.57 9.76
CA THR A 303 -62.33 4.17 9.33
C THR A 303 -61.67 3.64 8.06
N ASN A 304 -61.27 2.38 8.23
CA ASN A 304 -60.28 1.58 7.54
C ASN A 304 -60.96 0.38 6.84
N SER A 305 -60.44 0.05 5.65
CA SER A 305 -60.30 -1.29 5.04
C SER A 305 -61.49 -2.22 4.71
N THR A 306 -61.31 -2.85 3.53
CA THR A 306 -61.79 -4.14 2.98
C THR A 306 -62.96 -4.17 1.98
N VAL A 307 -62.74 -5.03 0.97
CA VAL A 307 -63.32 -5.15 -0.40
C VAL A 307 -64.61 -5.99 -0.41
N PRO A 308 -65.46 -5.88 -1.46
CA PRO A 308 -65.67 -7.04 -2.36
C PRO A 308 -65.78 -6.67 -3.86
N ALA A 309 -65.47 -7.67 -4.69
CA ALA A 309 -65.44 -7.67 -6.16
C ALA A 309 -66.82 -7.81 -6.84
N THR A 310 -66.86 -7.55 -8.17
CA THR A 310 -67.65 -8.16 -9.30
C THR A 310 -67.95 -7.08 -10.37
N SER A 311 -67.95 -7.24 -11.71
CA SER A 311 -67.60 -8.31 -12.66
C SER A 311 -67.63 -7.75 -14.10
N GLY A 312 -66.82 -8.33 -15.01
CA GLY A 312 -67.04 -8.40 -16.47
C GLY A 312 -65.91 -7.79 -17.34
N THR A 313 -65.29 -8.41 -18.36
CA THR A 313 -65.21 -9.79 -18.90
C THR A 313 -64.10 -9.80 -19.98
N ASN A 314 -63.26 -10.85 -19.98
CA ASN A 314 -62.52 -11.56 -21.04
C ASN A 314 -62.03 -10.94 -22.39
N SER A 315 -60.74 -11.23 -22.66
CA SER A 315 -60.14 -11.90 -23.83
C SER A 315 -59.49 -11.14 -25.02
N SER A 316 -58.16 -11.32 -25.09
CA SER A 316 -57.33 -11.90 -26.18
C SER A 316 -57.23 -11.25 -27.58
N ALA A 317 -56.00 -10.79 -27.92
CA ALA A 317 -55.19 -10.93 -29.17
C ALA A 317 -55.84 -10.68 -30.57
N PRO A 318 -55.11 -10.22 -31.64
CA PRO A 318 -53.77 -10.67 -32.02
C PRO A 318 -52.81 -9.64 -32.68
N VAL A 319 -51.60 -10.16 -33.01
CA VAL A 319 -50.49 -9.60 -33.80
C VAL A 319 -50.73 -9.89 -35.30
N THR A 320 -50.32 -8.99 -36.22
CA THR A 320 -49.84 -9.20 -37.64
C THR A 320 -49.76 -7.81 -38.35
N SER A 321 -48.66 -7.27 -38.89
CA SER A 321 -47.73 -7.62 -40.00
C SER A 321 -48.14 -7.13 -41.41
N GLY A 322 -47.21 -6.49 -42.13
CA GLY A 322 -47.17 -6.31 -43.59
C GLY A 322 -46.19 -5.18 -44.00
N ALA A 323 -45.38 -5.22 -45.06
CA ALA A 323 -44.97 -6.23 -46.05
C ALA A 323 -43.68 -5.69 -46.76
N ASN A 324 -42.99 -6.56 -47.51
CA ASN A 324 -41.63 -6.40 -48.07
C ASN A 324 -41.60 -6.02 -49.58
N SER A 325 -40.41 -5.60 -50.08
CA SER A 325 -39.88 -5.58 -51.49
C SER A 325 -40.22 -4.36 -52.39
N THR A 326 -39.35 -3.72 -53.23
CA THR A 326 -38.11 -4.07 -54.00
C THR A 326 -37.25 -2.84 -54.46
N VAL A 327 -35.90 -2.96 -54.41
CA VAL A 327 -34.71 -2.53 -55.25
C VAL A 327 -34.94 -1.65 -56.53
N PRO A 328 -34.09 -0.63 -56.93
CA PRO A 328 -32.70 -0.82 -57.43
C PRO A 328 -31.58 0.20 -57.10
N ALA A 329 -30.35 -0.28 -57.36
CA ALA A 329 -29.03 0.31 -57.09
C ALA A 329 -28.44 1.13 -58.27
N THR A 330 -27.54 2.07 -57.96
CA THR A 330 -26.57 2.67 -58.92
C THR A 330 -25.22 3.03 -58.27
N SER A 331 -24.20 2.20 -58.57
CA SER A 331 -22.79 2.46 -58.96
C SER A 331 -21.92 3.61 -58.39
N GLY A 332 -20.90 3.23 -57.59
CA GLY A 332 -19.42 3.49 -57.70
C GLY A 332 -18.80 4.91 -57.80
N PRO A 333 -17.46 5.10 -57.63
CA PRO A 333 -16.37 4.10 -57.54
C PRO A 333 -15.41 4.23 -56.32
N ALA A 334 -14.54 3.23 -56.19
CA ALA A 334 -13.43 3.07 -55.25
C ALA A 334 -12.12 3.76 -55.70
N THR A 335 -11.20 4.04 -54.77
CA THR A 335 -9.71 4.20 -54.85
C THR A 335 -9.26 4.97 -53.58
N SER A 336 -8.12 4.81 -52.91
CA SER A 336 -6.98 3.88 -52.87
C SER A 336 -6.27 4.13 -51.53
N ALA A 337 -5.63 3.11 -50.94
CA ALA A 337 -4.77 3.23 -49.77
C ALA A 337 -3.50 4.07 -50.07
N PRO A 338 -2.87 4.73 -49.08
CA PRO A 338 -1.48 5.12 -49.19
C PRO A 338 -0.56 4.02 -48.63
N ASP A 339 0.45 3.75 -49.43
CA ASP A 339 1.50 2.78 -49.25
C ASP A 339 2.63 3.31 -48.35
N THR A 340 3.41 2.35 -47.87
CA THR A 340 4.59 2.43 -47.03
C THR A 340 5.67 3.33 -47.63
N THR A 341 6.30 4.19 -46.82
CA THR A 341 7.64 4.72 -47.13
C THR A 341 8.58 4.51 -45.95
N MET A 342 9.70 3.84 -46.25
CA MET A 342 10.80 3.54 -45.35
C MET A 342 11.52 4.83 -44.96
N VAL A 343 11.69 5.07 -43.65
CA VAL A 343 12.56 6.14 -43.16
C VAL A 343 13.94 5.56 -42.90
N THR A 344 14.88 5.99 -43.73
CA THR A 344 16.30 5.64 -43.71
C THR A 344 16.97 6.16 -42.44
N SER A 345 17.70 5.25 -41.78
CA SER A 345 18.61 5.48 -40.66
C SER A 345 19.66 6.56 -40.98
N VAL A 346 19.80 7.55 -40.09
CA VAL A 346 20.98 8.42 -40.02
C VAL A 346 21.73 8.18 -38.71
N LYS A 347 22.97 7.73 -38.86
CA LYS A 347 23.99 7.52 -37.83
C LYS A 347 24.44 8.87 -37.24
N PRO A 348 24.47 9.07 -35.91
CA PRO A 348 25.23 10.16 -35.32
C PRO A 348 26.71 9.77 -35.24
N THR A 349 27.56 10.67 -35.74
CA THR A 349 29.02 10.59 -35.74
C THR A 349 29.57 11.06 -34.38
N SER A 350 30.56 10.35 -33.86
CA SER A 350 31.27 10.63 -32.61
C SER A 350 32.06 11.96 -32.63
N ALA A 351 32.00 12.67 -31.51
CA ALA A 351 32.98 13.63 -30.96
C ALA A 351 32.56 13.88 -29.49
N SER A 352 33.37 14.13 -28.48
CA SER A 352 34.81 14.20 -28.23
C SER A 352 34.94 14.30 -26.69
N SER A 353 36.10 13.90 -26.16
CA SER A 353 36.41 13.58 -24.77
C SER A 353 36.43 14.73 -23.73
N ALA A 354 36.15 14.33 -22.47
CA ALA A 354 36.72 14.76 -21.16
C ALA A 354 36.13 15.98 -20.39
N PRO A 355 36.29 16.10 -19.04
CA PRO A 355 36.91 15.18 -18.05
C PRO A 355 36.04 14.83 -16.79
N SER A 356 36.59 13.93 -15.98
CA SER A 356 36.13 13.43 -14.66
C SER A 356 35.93 14.53 -13.59
N PRO A 357 35.01 14.38 -12.62
CA PRO A 357 35.07 15.14 -11.38
C PRO A 357 35.75 14.34 -10.27
N SER A 358 36.79 14.95 -9.72
CA SER A 358 37.40 14.59 -8.44
C SER A 358 36.62 15.20 -7.27
N THR A 359 36.68 14.52 -6.15
CA THR A 359 36.15 14.85 -4.82
C THR A 359 36.59 16.22 -4.28
N THR A 360 35.66 17.12 -3.90
CA THR A 360 35.71 17.96 -2.68
C THR A 360 34.37 18.67 -2.40
N ALA A 361 33.89 18.66 -1.15
CA ALA A 361 32.76 19.46 -0.63
C ALA A 361 33.23 20.86 -0.11
N PRO A 362 32.38 21.68 0.53
CA PRO A 362 31.20 22.40 0.01
C PRO A 362 31.35 23.94 0.15
N GLY A 363 30.65 24.73 -0.67
CA GLY A 363 30.60 26.20 -0.53
C GLY A 363 29.76 26.87 -1.61
N GLY A 364 28.75 27.64 -1.19
CA GLY A 364 27.59 28.07 -1.99
C GLY A 364 27.85 29.05 -3.14
N GLY A 365 26.86 29.10 -4.04
CA GLY A 365 26.84 30.03 -5.18
C GLY A 365 26.06 29.57 -6.41
N GLY A 366 25.17 28.57 -6.30
CA GLY A 366 24.32 28.17 -7.43
C GLY A 366 23.18 29.15 -7.70
N THR A 367 22.83 29.36 -8.96
CA THR A 367 21.60 30.06 -9.36
C THR A 367 20.38 29.19 -9.02
N VAL A 368 19.29 29.82 -8.58
CA VAL A 368 18.05 29.17 -8.13
C VAL A 368 17.02 29.22 -9.25
N PRO A 369 16.39 28.09 -9.65
CA PRO A 369 15.35 28.11 -10.68
C PRO A 369 14.15 28.97 -10.26
N LEU A 370 13.35 29.39 -11.24
CA LEU A 370 12.09 30.10 -10.98
C LEU A 370 11.23 29.30 -9.98
N TYR A 371 10.63 29.99 -9.02
CA TYR A 371 9.90 29.45 -7.87
C TYR A 371 10.73 28.70 -6.82
N GLY A 372 12.06 28.62 -6.95
CA GLY A 372 12.93 28.07 -5.91
C GLY A 372 13.18 29.04 -4.74
N GLN A 373 13.55 28.49 -3.58
CA GLN A 373 13.95 29.30 -2.42
C GLN A 373 15.30 29.97 -2.68
N CYS A 374 15.31 31.29 -2.54
CA CYS A 374 16.47 32.15 -2.79
C CYS A 374 16.88 32.97 -1.57
N GLY A 375 16.27 32.73 -0.41
CA GLY A 375 16.56 33.47 0.80
C GLY A 375 15.69 33.06 1.98
N GLY A 376 15.90 33.74 3.09
CA GLY A 376 15.31 33.44 4.39
C GLY A 376 16.35 33.45 5.49
N LYS A 377 15.93 33.72 6.72
CA LYS A 377 16.79 33.57 7.89
C LYS A 377 17.31 32.13 8.01
N ASP A 378 18.62 32.01 8.17
CA ASP A 378 19.40 30.76 8.19
C ASP A 378 19.51 30.01 6.84
N TRP A 379 19.05 30.60 5.72
CA TRP A 379 19.25 30.03 4.39
C TRP A 379 20.72 30.12 3.96
N THR A 380 21.32 28.98 3.60
CA THR A 380 22.71 28.85 3.14
C THR A 380 22.84 28.45 1.67
N GLY A 381 21.70 28.30 0.97
CA GLY A 381 21.64 27.92 -0.44
C GLY A 381 21.82 29.10 -1.40
N GLY A 382 21.44 28.91 -2.67
CA GLY A 382 21.54 29.93 -3.70
C GLY A 382 20.71 31.17 -3.38
N THR A 383 21.22 32.36 -3.69
CA THR A 383 20.52 33.64 -3.44
C THR A 383 20.21 34.43 -4.71
N VAL A 384 20.61 33.91 -5.88
CA VAL A 384 20.44 34.54 -7.18
C VAL A 384 19.50 33.70 -8.01
N CYS A 385 18.41 34.28 -8.49
CA CYS A 385 17.47 33.58 -9.38
C CYS A 385 18.06 33.43 -10.79
N GLU A 386 17.97 32.22 -11.36
CA GLU A 386 18.30 31.95 -12.77
C GLU A 386 17.41 32.77 -13.70
N THR A 387 16.14 32.95 -13.31
CA THR A 387 15.18 33.83 -13.97
C THR A 387 14.25 34.43 -12.91
N GLY A 388 13.90 35.71 -13.06
CA GLY A 388 13.02 36.43 -12.14
C GLY A 388 13.76 37.16 -11.00
N THR A 389 13.02 37.55 -9.96
CA THR A 389 13.53 38.30 -8.80
C THR A 389 13.27 37.55 -7.50
N CYS A 390 14.30 37.48 -6.63
CA CYS A 390 14.16 36.90 -5.30
C CYS A 390 13.28 37.79 -4.41
N THR A 391 12.06 37.34 -4.14
CA THR A 391 11.06 38.09 -3.38
C THR A 391 10.88 37.48 -2.00
N ALA A 392 11.03 38.30 -0.95
CA ALA A 392 10.85 37.85 0.42
C ALA A 392 9.37 37.52 0.70
N ASN A 393 9.13 36.35 1.28
CA ASN A 393 7.81 35.88 1.72
C ASN A 393 7.92 35.41 3.19
N GLY A 394 8.10 36.40 4.06
CA GLY A 394 8.36 36.20 5.49
C GLY A 394 9.84 36.33 5.85
N GLU A 395 10.13 36.25 7.15
CA GLU A 395 11.49 36.39 7.70
C GLU A 395 12.39 35.18 7.35
N TYR A 396 11.80 34.00 7.21
CA TYR A 396 12.51 32.73 7.04
C TYR A 396 12.49 32.18 5.60
N TYR A 397 11.85 32.89 4.66
CA TYR A 397 11.67 32.38 3.31
C TYR A 397 11.61 33.50 2.26
N SER A 398 12.36 33.34 1.16
CA SER A 398 12.28 34.16 -0.05
C SER A 398 12.26 33.25 -1.26
N GLN A 399 11.51 33.61 -2.31
CA GLN A 399 11.30 32.79 -3.49
C GLN A 399 11.58 33.56 -4.78
N CYS A 400 12.14 32.88 -5.79
CA CYS A 400 12.29 33.43 -7.14
C CYS A 400 10.93 33.54 -7.82
N LEU A 401 10.50 34.75 -8.19
CA LEU A 401 9.23 35.00 -8.88
C LEU A 401 9.49 35.68 -10.24
N PRO A 402 8.59 35.51 -11.24
CA PRO A 402 8.79 36.00 -12.60
C PRO A 402 9.12 37.49 -12.71
#